data_AF-A0A354TK10-F1
#
_entry.id   AF-A0A354TK10-F1
#
_cell.length_a   1.000
_cell.length_b   1.000
_cell.length_c   1.000
_cell.angle_alpha   90.00
_cell.angle_beta   90.00
_cell.angle_gamma   90.00
#
_symmetry.space_group_name_H-M   'P 1'
#
loop_
_entity.id
_entity.type
_entity.pdbx_description
1 polymer ?
#
loop_
_entity_poly.entity_id
_entity_poly.type
_entity_poly.pdbx_seq_one_letter_code
_entity_poly.pdbx_strand_id
1 'polypeptide(L)'
;MRTFWPRSPAPGNIGDILTPWMMRQDGVEPTHVSQNESGKILGIGSILRFAKPGDQVWTSGIMRKGDPINPKACFCALRGPLSLEKAKASHRAKIPLGDGALCLPRYYNPAVNPIYPLGVVPHYIDLPHRHEWPVYWQDALLISPLTKDVESFVDLIVSCERIESSSLHGCIIAEAYGIPWTWVKVGSRLSGDD
;
A
#
# COMPACT_ATOMS: atom_id res chain seq x y z
N MET A 1 -18.86 -6.44 -5.13
CA MET A 1 -18.73 -6.19 -3.67
C MET A 1 -18.35 -4.73 -3.44
N ARG A 2 -19.07 -3.98 -2.59
CA ARG A 2 -18.87 -2.52 -2.43
C ARG A 2 -17.54 -2.21 -1.75
N THR A 3 -16.64 -1.50 -2.42
CA THR A 3 -15.29 -1.23 -1.92
C THR A 3 -14.88 0.20 -2.27
N PHE A 4 -14.23 0.89 -1.34
CA PHE A 4 -13.59 2.18 -1.61
C PHE A 4 -12.09 2.01 -1.73
N TRP A 5 -11.52 2.62 -2.78
CA TRP A 5 -10.09 2.81 -2.93
C TRP A 5 -9.83 4.14 -3.67
N PRO A 6 -8.72 4.84 -3.39
CA PRO A 6 -8.37 6.06 -4.11
C PRO A 6 -8.18 5.80 -5.61
N ARG A 7 -8.65 6.74 -6.45
CA ARG A 7 -8.46 6.71 -7.92
C ARG A 7 -7.52 7.82 -8.42
N SER A 8 -6.89 8.53 -7.48
CA SER A 8 -5.91 9.58 -7.72
C SER A 8 -4.68 9.27 -6.86
N PRO A 9 -3.45 9.52 -7.35
CA PRO A 9 -3.11 10.07 -8.66
C PRO A 9 -3.42 9.14 -9.85
N ALA A 10 -3.60 9.70 -11.05
CA ALA A 10 -3.69 8.94 -12.30
C ALA A 10 -2.28 8.58 -12.82
N PRO A 11 -2.08 7.43 -13.49
CA PRO A 11 -3.08 6.43 -13.89
C PRO A 11 -3.62 5.55 -12.75
N GLY A 12 -2.92 5.54 -11.62
CA GLY A 12 -3.22 4.78 -10.40
C GLY A 12 -1.98 4.85 -9.53
N ASN A 13 -2.08 4.49 -8.25
CA ASN A 13 -0.96 4.36 -7.35
C ASN A 13 -0.97 2.93 -6.80
N ILE A 14 0.19 2.27 -6.77
CA ILE A 14 0.30 0.82 -6.55
C ILE A 14 -0.52 0.37 -5.33
N GLY A 15 -0.32 0.99 -4.17
CA GLY A 15 -1.03 0.63 -2.95
C GLY A 15 -2.56 0.77 -3.03
N ASP A 16 -3.06 1.75 -3.78
CA ASP A 16 -4.49 2.02 -3.90
C ASP A 16 -5.19 1.00 -4.81
N ILE A 17 -4.47 0.42 -5.76
CA ILE A 17 -5.03 -0.58 -6.69
C ILE A 17 -4.90 -2.02 -6.19
N LEU A 18 -4.17 -2.29 -5.10
CA LEU A 18 -3.98 -3.65 -4.59
C LEU A 18 -5.28 -4.30 -4.12
N THR A 19 -6.09 -3.58 -3.33
CA THR A 19 -7.38 -4.12 -2.84
C THR A 19 -8.28 -4.59 -3.98
N PRO A 20 -8.64 -3.75 -4.98
CA PRO A 20 -9.50 -4.20 -6.06
C PRO A 20 -8.81 -5.23 -6.97
N TRP A 21 -7.48 -5.23 -7.10
CA TRP A 21 -6.76 -6.27 -7.85
C TRP A 21 -6.86 -7.64 -7.13
N MET A 22 -6.55 -7.72 -5.84
CA MET A 22 -6.62 -8.97 -5.07
C MET A 22 -8.03 -9.54 -5.03
N MET A 23 -9.05 -8.70 -4.86
CA MET A 23 -10.45 -9.16 -4.91
C MET A 23 -10.79 -9.86 -6.23
N ARG A 24 -10.26 -9.37 -7.36
CA ARG A 24 -10.48 -10.02 -8.67
C ARG A 24 -9.77 -11.36 -8.78
N GLN A 25 -8.59 -11.50 -8.17
CA GLN A 25 -7.90 -12.79 -8.11
C GLN A 25 -8.70 -13.84 -7.31
N ASP A 26 -9.47 -13.39 -6.32
CA ASP A 26 -10.43 -14.23 -5.58
C ASP A 26 -11.76 -14.47 -6.32
N GLY A 27 -11.90 -13.99 -7.58
CA GLY A 27 -13.14 -14.08 -8.34
C GLY A 27 -14.25 -13.12 -7.87
N VAL A 28 -13.91 -12.12 -7.05
CA VAL A 28 -14.84 -11.13 -6.52
C VAL A 28 -14.70 -9.81 -7.27
N GLU A 29 -15.70 -9.42 -8.07
CA GLU A 29 -15.65 -8.11 -8.74
C GLU A 29 -15.97 -6.96 -7.76
N PRO A 30 -15.02 -6.02 -7.52
CA PRO A 30 -15.25 -4.87 -6.66
C PRO A 30 -16.09 -3.80 -7.37
N THR A 31 -17.08 -3.27 -6.66
CA THR A 31 -17.87 -2.11 -7.09
C THR A 31 -17.31 -0.88 -6.37
N HIS A 32 -16.67 0.01 -7.11
CA HIS A 32 -16.15 1.26 -6.53
C HIS A 32 -17.30 2.10 -5.98
N VAL A 33 -17.19 2.53 -4.73
CA VAL A 33 -18.15 3.45 -4.07
C VAL A 33 -17.42 4.68 -3.53
N SER A 34 -18.16 5.76 -3.26
CA SER A 34 -17.58 6.98 -2.70
C SER A 34 -17.07 6.77 -1.26
N GLN A 35 -16.02 7.50 -0.87
CA GLN A 35 -15.54 7.54 0.51
C GLN A 35 -16.62 7.97 1.53
N ASN A 36 -17.65 8.69 1.06
CA ASN A 36 -18.74 9.20 1.89
C ASN A 36 -19.85 8.18 2.15
N GLU A 37 -19.93 7.10 1.37
CA GLU A 37 -20.94 6.04 1.55
C GLU A 37 -20.57 5.11 2.71
N SER A 38 -21.57 4.42 3.27
CA SER A 38 -21.39 3.34 4.26
C SER A 38 -21.63 1.96 3.63
N GLY A 39 -21.37 0.91 4.42
CA GLY A 39 -21.54 -0.48 4.00
C GLY A 39 -20.54 -0.87 2.92
N LYS A 40 -19.28 -0.41 3.06
CA LYS A 40 -18.20 -0.64 2.11
C LYS A 40 -17.00 -1.32 2.75
N ILE A 41 -16.16 -1.90 1.92
CA ILE A 41 -14.85 -2.44 2.32
C ILE A 41 -13.78 -1.35 2.20
N LEU A 42 -12.93 -1.29 3.22
CA LEU A 42 -11.69 -0.52 3.25
C LEU A 42 -10.51 -1.48 3.41
N GLY A 43 -9.75 -1.62 2.33
CA GLY A 43 -8.63 -2.54 2.23
C GLY A 43 -7.27 -1.89 2.54
N ILE A 44 -6.28 -2.35 1.78
CA ILE A 44 -4.89 -1.86 1.77
C ILE A 44 -4.83 -0.34 1.59
N GLY A 45 -3.86 0.29 2.26
CA GLY A 45 -3.59 1.72 2.18
C GLY A 45 -3.93 2.48 3.47
N SER A 46 -3.50 3.75 3.50
CA SER A 46 -3.71 4.67 4.64
C SER A 46 -5.09 5.35 4.56
N ILE A 47 -6.16 4.55 4.39
CA ILE A 47 -7.52 5.02 4.08
C ILE A 47 -8.52 4.79 5.22
N LEU A 48 -8.05 4.34 6.39
CA LEU A 48 -8.89 4.01 7.54
C LEU A 48 -9.73 5.20 8.05
N ARG A 49 -9.26 6.43 7.86
CA ARG A 49 -9.98 7.66 8.21
C ARG A 49 -11.32 7.83 7.50
N PHE A 50 -11.55 7.09 6.41
CA PHE A 50 -12.79 7.13 5.63
C PHE A 50 -13.83 6.09 6.09
N ALA A 51 -13.54 5.35 7.17
CA ALA A 51 -14.48 4.40 7.75
C ALA A 51 -15.77 5.07 8.24
N LYS A 52 -16.90 4.46 7.90
CA LYS A 52 -18.25 4.81 8.33
C LYS A 52 -18.85 3.66 9.16
N PRO A 53 -19.96 3.89 9.88
CA PRO A 53 -20.63 2.82 10.62
C PRO A 53 -21.03 1.67 9.68
N GLY A 54 -20.74 0.43 10.09
CA GLY A 54 -21.04 -0.77 9.31
C GLY A 54 -20.08 -1.08 8.16
N ASP A 55 -19.05 -0.26 7.94
CA ASP A 55 -17.97 -0.60 7.00
C ASP A 55 -17.13 -1.77 7.51
N GLN A 56 -16.58 -2.56 6.59
CA GLN A 56 -15.64 -3.63 6.90
C GLN A 56 -14.22 -3.18 6.60
N VAL A 57 -13.35 -3.22 7.61
CA VAL A 57 -11.94 -2.84 7.50
C VAL A 57 -11.09 -4.09 7.41
N TRP A 58 -10.36 -4.21 6.31
CA TRP A 58 -9.47 -5.32 6.03
C TRP A 58 -8.05 -4.79 5.78
N THR A 59 -7.21 -4.81 6.81
CA THR A 59 -5.78 -4.43 6.76
C THR A 59 -5.47 -2.95 6.52
N SER A 60 -6.49 -2.08 6.50
CA SER A 60 -6.28 -0.63 6.34
C SER A 60 -5.54 0.01 7.52
N GLY A 61 -4.83 1.10 7.24
CA GLY A 61 -4.09 1.87 8.22
C GLY A 61 -4.49 3.34 8.29
N ILE A 62 -4.06 4.02 9.35
CA ILE A 62 -4.08 5.49 9.45
C ILE A 62 -2.90 6.13 8.73
N MET A 63 -3.08 7.35 8.23
CA MET A 63 -1.99 8.16 7.66
C MET A 63 -1.33 9.02 8.74
N ARG A 64 -2.11 9.50 9.70
CA ARG A 64 -1.67 10.35 10.80
C ARG A 64 -2.21 9.83 12.11
N LYS A 65 -1.45 9.96 13.20
CA LYS A 65 -1.88 9.69 14.58
C LYS A 65 -3.15 10.46 14.95
N GLY A 66 -3.35 11.63 14.34
CA GLY A 66 -4.54 12.48 14.51
C GLY A 66 -5.80 12.00 13.78
N ASP A 67 -5.70 11.11 12.79
CA ASP A 67 -6.82 10.76 11.91
C ASP A 67 -8.03 10.21 12.71
N PRO A 68 -9.26 10.68 12.45
CA PRO A 68 -10.45 10.14 13.10
C PRO A 68 -10.69 8.70 12.63
N ILE A 69 -11.09 7.83 13.55
CA ILE A 69 -11.55 6.47 13.23
C ILE A 69 -12.96 6.28 13.77
N ASN A 70 -13.83 5.71 12.95
CA ASN A 70 -15.19 5.39 13.37
C ASN A 70 -15.20 4.06 14.14
N PRO A 71 -15.54 4.05 15.45
CA PRO A 71 -15.54 2.83 16.25
C PRO A 71 -16.68 1.87 15.89
N LYS A 72 -17.66 2.30 15.09
CA LYS A 72 -18.77 1.47 14.60
C LYS A 72 -18.45 0.74 13.29
N ALA A 73 -17.21 0.84 12.80
CA ALA A 73 -16.74 -0.02 11.72
C ALA A 73 -16.42 -1.43 12.26
N CYS A 74 -16.54 -2.44 11.41
CA CYS A 74 -16.13 -3.81 11.72
C CYS A 74 -14.66 -3.99 11.34
N PHE A 75 -13.79 -4.19 12.33
CA PHE A 75 -12.35 -4.35 12.10
C PHE A 75 -12.01 -5.84 12.00
N CYS A 76 -11.86 -6.34 10.76
CA CYS A 76 -11.45 -7.71 10.50
C CYS A 76 -9.93 -7.88 10.63
N ALA A 77 -9.17 -6.88 10.20
CA ALA A 77 -7.72 -6.77 10.35
C ALA A 77 -7.29 -5.30 10.22
N LEU A 78 -6.12 -4.94 10.75
CA LEU A 78 -5.57 -3.58 10.68
C LEU A 78 -4.11 -3.61 10.23
N ARG A 79 -3.63 -2.53 9.59
CA ARG A 79 -2.26 -2.53 9.05
C ARG A 79 -1.18 -2.72 10.12
N GLY A 80 -1.40 -2.17 11.31
CA GLY A 80 -0.40 -2.24 12.37
C GLY A 80 -0.83 -1.63 13.71
N PRO A 81 0.07 -1.65 14.72
CA PRO A 81 -0.25 -1.32 16.10
C PRO A 81 -0.84 0.08 16.31
N LEU A 82 -0.36 1.08 15.57
CA LEU A 82 -0.87 2.46 15.66
C LEU A 82 -2.35 2.56 15.23
N SER A 83 -2.74 1.78 14.22
CA SER A 83 -4.14 1.74 13.77
C SER A 83 -5.01 0.99 14.79
N LEU A 84 -4.49 -0.07 15.41
CA LEU A 84 -5.15 -0.82 16.48
C LEU A 84 -5.39 0.03 17.73
N GLU A 85 -4.38 0.79 18.15
CA GLU A 85 -4.47 1.69 19.28
C GLU A 85 -5.60 2.70 19.07
N LYS A 86 -5.62 3.32 17.88
CA LYS A 86 -6.57 4.36 17.49
C LYS A 86 -7.99 3.83 17.31
N ALA A 87 -8.17 2.60 16.82
CA ALA A 87 -9.49 1.99 16.63
C ALA A 87 -10.26 1.84 17.96
N LYS A 88 -9.57 1.88 19.11
CA LYS A 88 -10.15 1.69 20.47
C LYS A 88 -11.10 0.49 20.53
N ALA A 89 -10.86 -0.51 19.68
CA ALA A 89 -11.71 -1.68 19.57
C ALA A 89 -11.65 -2.44 20.90
N SER A 90 -12.81 -2.73 21.49
CA SER A 90 -12.93 -3.47 22.76
C SER A 90 -12.28 -4.86 22.72
N HIS A 91 -11.96 -5.37 21.53
CA HIS A 91 -11.35 -6.68 21.29
C HIS A 91 -9.92 -6.59 20.74
N ARG A 92 -9.11 -5.61 21.20
CA ARG A 92 -7.74 -5.37 20.70
C ARG A 92 -6.89 -6.63 20.53
N ALA A 93 -7.04 -7.59 21.44
CA ALA A 93 -6.25 -8.83 21.46
C ALA A 93 -6.57 -9.84 20.33
N LYS A 94 -7.63 -9.64 19.54
CA LYS A 94 -8.09 -10.61 18.52
C LYS A 94 -7.96 -10.11 17.08
N ILE A 95 -7.58 -8.85 16.86
CA ILE A 95 -7.53 -8.28 15.50
C ILE A 95 -6.14 -8.58 14.91
N PRO A 96 -6.04 -9.37 13.82
CA PRO A 96 -4.79 -9.59 13.12
C PRO A 96 -4.19 -8.27 12.62
N LEU A 97 -2.86 -8.19 12.68
CA LEU A 97 -2.10 -7.02 12.23
C LEU A 97 -1.22 -7.38 11.04
N GLY A 98 -1.12 -6.46 10.09
CA GLY A 98 -0.30 -6.57 8.90
C GLY A 98 -0.96 -5.86 7.72
N ASP A 99 -0.15 -5.34 6.80
CA ASP A 99 -0.66 -4.84 5.53
C ASP A 99 -1.09 -6.01 4.64
N GLY A 100 -2.25 -5.91 4.00
CA GLY A 100 -2.77 -6.96 3.12
C GLY A 100 -1.88 -7.26 1.93
N ALA A 101 -1.04 -6.30 1.51
CA ALA A 101 -0.08 -6.49 0.43
C ALA A 101 0.99 -7.55 0.75
N LEU A 102 1.20 -7.90 2.03
CA LEU A 102 2.07 -9.03 2.41
C LEU A 102 1.56 -10.38 1.89
N CYS A 103 0.27 -10.48 1.54
CA CYS A 103 -0.31 -11.68 0.96
C CYS A 103 -0.12 -11.77 -0.57
N LEU A 104 0.48 -10.78 -1.23
CA LEU A 104 0.67 -10.76 -2.69
C LEU A 104 1.31 -12.04 -3.27
N PRO A 105 2.35 -12.64 -2.67
CA PRO A 105 2.95 -13.87 -3.18
C PRO A 105 2.00 -15.07 -3.29
N ARG A 106 0.83 -15.02 -2.62
CA ARG A 106 -0.21 -16.05 -2.74
C ARG A 106 -1.01 -15.95 -4.04
N TYR A 107 -0.98 -14.79 -4.68
CA TYR A 107 -1.76 -14.48 -5.90
C TYR A 107 -0.87 -14.41 -7.13
N TYR A 108 0.34 -13.87 -7.00
CA TYR A 108 1.28 -13.71 -8.09
C TYR A 108 2.68 -14.05 -7.60
N ASN A 109 3.38 -14.97 -8.27
CA ASN A 109 4.72 -15.38 -7.89
C ASN A 109 5.54 -15.65 -9.16
N PRO A 110 6.06 -14.60 -9.81
CA PRO A 110 6.77 -14.73 -11.07
C PRO A 110 8.16 -15.33 -10.84
N ALA A 111 8.59 -16.21 -11.74
CA ALA A 111 9.94 -16.77 -11.73
C ALA A 111 10.89 -15.84 -12.50
N VAL A 112 11.45 -14.86 -11.80
CA VAL A 112 12.35 -13.85 -12.37
C VAL A 112 13.73 -13.99 -11.71
N ASN A 113 14.78 -14.08 -12.52
CA ASN A 113 16.14 -13.94 -12.02
C ASN A 113 16.47 -12.46 -11.87
N PRO A 114 17.15 -12.02 -10.80
CA PRO A 114 17.54 -10.63 -10.65
C PRO A 114 18.50 -10.21 -11.77
N ILE A 115 18.20 -9.06 -12.39
CA ILE A 115 18.95 -8.45 -13.49
C ILE A 115 19.52 -7.09 -13.05
N TYR A 116 18.86 -6.42 -12.10
CA TYR A 116 19.20 -5.07 -11.67
C TYR A 116 19.82 -5.07 -10.26
N PRO A 117 21.03 -4.52 -10.08
CA PRO A 117 21.65 -4.44 -8.74
C PRO A 117 20.85 -3.58 -7.74
N LEU A 118 20.07 -2.61 -8.23
CA LEU A 118 19.27 -1.71 -7.40
C LEU A 118 18.00 -1.27 -8.15
N GLY A 119 16.86 -1.46 -7.51
CA GLY A 119 15.60 -0.83 -7.88
C GLY A 119 15.24 0.30 -6.93
N VAL A 120 14.72 1.41 -7.45
CA VAL A 120 14.27 2.55 -6.64
C VAL A 120 12.78 2.80 -6.84
N VAL A 121 12.02 2.81 -5.74
CA VAL A 121 10.58 3.09 -5.74
C VAL A 121 10.33 4.40 -5.00
N PRO A 122 10.36 5.56 -5.66
CA PRO A 122 10.03 6.82 -5.02
C PRO A 122 8.53 6.88 -4.71
N HIS A 123 8.14 7.70 -3.75
CA HIS A 123 6.76 8.13 -3.64
C HIS A 123 6.39 9.00 -4.84
N TYR A 124 5.14 8.92 -5.30
CA TYR A 124 4.73 9.57 -6.55
C TYR A 124 4.94 11.10 -6.53
N ILE A 125 4.86 11.73 -5.36
CA ILE A 125 5.03 13.18 -5.20
C ILE A 125 6.46 13.65 -5.48
N ASP A 126 7.44 12.74 -5.37
CA ASP A 126 8.85 13.04 -5.60
C ASP A 126 9.30 12.73 -7.04
N LEU A 127 8.45 12.10 -7.86
CA LEU A 127 8.73 11.78 -9.26
C LEU A 127 9.11 13.02 -10.10
N PRO A 128 8.49 14.20 -9.94
CA PRO A 128 8.89 15.42 -10.65
C PRO A 128 10.21 16.03 -10.13
N HIS A 129 10.69 15.60 -8.96
CA HIS A 129 11.80 16.20 -8.21
C HIS A 129 13.08 15.35 -8.29
N ARG A 130 13.33 14.68 -9.43
CA ARG A 130 14.46 13.74 -9.57
C ARG A 130 15.84 14.35 -9.33
N HIS A 131 15.96 15.66 -9.54
CA HIS A 131 17.19 16.41 -9.29
C HIS A 131 17.56 16.49 -7.80
N GLU A 132 16.62 16.22 -6.89
CA GLU A 132 16.85 16.18 -5.44
C GLU A 132 17.20 14.76 -4.94
N TRP A 133 17.17 13.75 -5.81
CA TRP A 133 17.41 12.37 -5.43
C TRP A 133 18.91 12.11 -5.19
N PRO A 134 19.26 11.09 -4.39
CA PRO A 134 20.64 10.66 -4.26
C PRO A 134 21.24 10.37 -5.65
N VAL A 135 22.46 10.83 -5.91
CA VAL A 135 23.09 10.71 -7.25
C VAL A 135 23.13 9.26 -7.73
N TYR A 136 23.37 8.31 -6.81
CA TYR A 136 23.43 6.88 -7.14
C TYR A 136 22.06 6.27 -7.52
N TRP A 137 20.94 6.98 -7.35
CA TRP A 137 19.64 6.55 -7.90
C TRP A 137 19.53 6.79 -9.41
N GLN A 138 20.41 7.61 -10.00
CA GLN A 138 20.35 7.91 -11.44
C GLN A 138 20.71 6.70 -12.31
N ASP A 139 21.54 5.79 -11.78
CA ASP A 139 21.95 4.55 -12.46
C ASP A 139 21.07 3.34 -12.07
N ALA A 140 20.12 3.53 -11.15
CA ALA A 140 19.24 2.47 -10.66
C ALA A 140 18.02 2.26 -11.56
N LEU A 141 17.41 1.07 -11.49
CA LEU A 141 16.12 0.82 -12.12
C LEU A 141 15.04 1.64 -11.41
N LEU A 142 14.49 2.65 -12.08
CA LEU A 142 13.34 3.38 -11.56
C LEU A 142 12.05 2.55 -11.70
N ILE A 143 11.41 2.27 -10.56
CA ILE A 143 10.14 1.56 -10.48
C ILE A 143 9.06 2.56 -10.03
N SER A 144 8.27 3.04 -10.98
CA SER A 144 7.22 4.03 -10.70
C SER A 144 6.07 3.40 -9.91
N PRO A 145 5.64 3.97 -8.76
CA PRO A 145 4.43 3.53 -8.07
C PRO A 145 3.16 3.92 -8.84
N LEU A 146 3.28 4.80 -9.85
CA LEU A 146 2.16 5.24 -10.68
C LEU A 146 1.90 4.22 -11.79
N THR A 147 1.03 3.25 -11.51
CA THR A 147 0.71 2.14 -12.41
C THR A 147 -0.74 1.70 -12.24
N LYS A 148 -1.25 0.94 -13.22
CA LYS A 148 -2.47 0.12 -13.13
C LYS A 148 -2.19 -1.38 -13.16
N ASP A 149 -0.94 -1.73 -13.45
CA ASP A 149 -0.47 -3.09 -13.63
C ASP A 149 0.31 -3.50 -12.39
N VAL A 150 -0.31 -4.32 -11.55
CA VAL A 150 0.26 -4.84 -10.31
C VAL A 150 1.33 -5.89 -10.61
N GLU A 151 1.11 -6.73 -11.63
CA GLU A 151 1.99 -7.84 -11.97
C GLU A 151 3.30 -7.32 -12.54
N SER A 152 3.25 -6.39 -13.50
CA SER A 152 4.45 -5.73 -14.01
C SER A 152 5.22 -4.97 -12.93
N PHE A 153 4.52 -4.37 -11.95
CA PHE A 153 5.20 -3.72 -10.82
C PHE A 153 5.95 -4.74 -9.95
N VAL A 154 5.33 -5.89 -9.66
CA VAL A 154 5.98 -6.99 -8.93
C VAL A 154 7.16 -7.54 -9.72
N ASP A 155 7.02 -7.77 -11.04
CA ASP A 155 8.11 -8.26 -11.89
C ASP A 155 9.35 -7.36 -11.79
N LEU A 156 9.15 -6.04 -11.81
CA LEU A 156 10.24 -5.08 -11.63
C LEU A 156 10.88 -5.20 -10.23
N ILE A 157 10.08 -5.35 -9.17
CA ILE A 157 10.60 -5.53 -7.80
C ILE A 157 11.44 -6.80 -7.70
N VAL A 158 10.95 -7.94 -8.18
CA VAL A 158 11.66 -9.23 -8.07
C VAL A 158 12.84 -9.35 -9.03
N SER A 159 12.91 -8.48 -10.06
CA SER A 159 14.06 -8.37 -10.94
C SER A 159 15.26 -7.63 -10.33
N CYS A 160 15.14 -7.15 -9.09
CA CYS A 160 16.19 -6.41 -8.39
C CYS A 160 16.86 -7.23 -7.29
N GLU A 161 18.18 -7.04 -7.09
CA GLU A 161 18.91 -7.62 -5.95
C GLU A 161 18.55 -6.93 -4.62
N ARG A 162 18.22 -5.63 -4.66
CA ARG A 162 17.72 -4.87 -3.52
C ARG A 162 16.85 -3.68 -3.97
N ILE A 163 15.99 -3.22 -3.08
CA ILE A 163 15.09 -2.07 -3.29
C ILE A 163 15.42 -0.93 -2.33
N GLU A 164 15.45 0.29 -2.83
CA GLU A 164 15.37 1.49 -2.00
C GLU A 164 14.07 2.21 -2.28
N SER A 165 13.34 2.61 -1.25
CA SER A 165 12.01 3.19 -1.46
C SER A 165 11.66 4.31 -0.50
N SER A 166 11.10 5.39 -1.04
CA SER A 166 10.37 6.40 -0.25
C SER A 166 8.85 6.16 -0.23
N SER A 167 8.38 5.13 -0.93
CA SER A 167 6.98 4.68 -0.94
C SER A 167 6.78 3.51 0.02
N LEU A 168 5.84 3.64 0.97
CA LEU A 168 5.56 2.56 1.93
C LEU A 168 5.22 1.23 1.22
N HIS A 169 4.41 1.25 0.15
CA HIS A 169 4.07 0.02 -0.56
C HIS A 169 5.23 -0.52 -1.40
N GLY A 170 6.23 0.29 -1.75
CA GLY A 170 7.49 -0.23 -2.30
C GLY A 170 8.20 -1.14 -1.30
N CYS A 171 8.32 -0.67 -0.05
CA CYS A 171 8.89 -1.47 1.04
C CYS A 171 8.07 -2.73 1.35
N ILE A 172 6.74 -2.59 1.50
CA ILE A 172 5.86 -3.72 1.85
C ILE A 172 5.87 -4.80 0.76
N ILE A 173 5.86 -4.41 -0.51
CA ILE A 173 5.92 -5.38 -1.62
C ILE A 173 7.29 -6.05 -1.65
N ALA A 174 8.39 -5.30 -1.51
CA ALA A 174 9.73 -5.90 -1.45
C ALA A 174 9.85 -6.91 -0.30
N GLU A 175 9.36 -6.56 0.90
CA GLU A 175 9.28 -7.45 2.06
C GLU A 175 8.48 -8.73 1.74
N ALA A 176 7.31 -8.59 1.11
CA ALA A 176 6.45 -9.73 0.79
C ALA A 176 7.15 -10.76 -0.10
N TYR A 177 7.97 -10.32 -1.06
CA TYR A 177 8.71 -11.19 -1.97
C TYR A 177 10.13 -11.53 -1.49
N GLY A 178 10.51 -11.12 -0.27
CA GLY A 178 11.83 -11.43 0.30
C GLY A 178 13.00 -10.70 -0.37
N ILE A 179 12.74 -9.57 -1.04
CA ILE A 179 13.78 -8.74 -1.65
C ILE A 179 14.32 -7.77 -0.58
N PRO A 180 15.64 -7.73 -0.31
CA PRO A 180 16.23 -6.78 0.63
C PRO A 180 15.82 -5.36 0.31
N TRP A 181 15.40 -4.59 1.32
CA TRP A 181 14.95 -3.22 1.11
C TRP A 181 15.40 -2.24 2.19
N THR A 182 15.53 -0.98 1.79
CA THR A 182 15.80 0.15 2.67
C THR A 182 14.77 1.25 2.44
N TRP A 183 14.16 1.75 3.51
CA TRP A 183 13.37 2.97 3.42
C TRP A 183 14.29 4.18 3.34
N VAL A 184 14.06 5.05 2.35
CA VAL A 184 14.86 6.25 2.11
C VAL A 184 13.93 7.45 2.13
N LYS A 185 14.28 8.47 2.91
CA LYS A 185 13.58 9.76 2.87
C LYS A 185 14.06 10.55 1.66
N VAL A 186 13.12 10.86 0.76
CA VAL A 186 13.35 11.72 -0.41
C VAL A 186 12.58 13.01 -0.21
N GLY A 187 13.29 14.12 -0.02
CA GLY A 187 12.68 15.42 0.28
C GLY A 187 11.80 15.44 1.53
N SER A 188 10.89 16.41 1.59
CA SER A 188 9.99 16.67 2.74
C SER A 188 8.51 16.81 2.35
N ARG A 189 8.15 16.36 1.14
CA ARG A 189 6.80 16.52 0.56
C ARG A 189 5.80 15.44 0.97
N LEU A 190 6.29 14.33 1.54
CA LEU A 190 5.47 13.21 1.96
C LEU A 190 4.44 13.65 3.01
N SER A 191 3.20 13.22 2.82
CA SER A 191 2.12 13.45 3.77
C SER A 191 1.99 12.28 4.73
N GLY A 192 1.88 12.57 6.03
CA GLY A 192 1.78 11.55 7.07
C GLY A 192 2.66 11.92 8.24
N ASP A 193 2.68 11.08 9.24
CA ASP A 193 3.68 11.18 10.30
C ASP A 193 4.94 10.39 9.88
N ASP A 194 6.11 10.81 10.38
CA ASP A 194 7.36 10.04 10.30
C ASP A 194 7.33 8.83 11.27
#